data_AF-A0AAW2TSU4-F1
#
_entry.id   AF-A0AAW2TSU4-F1
#
_cell.length_a   1.000
_cell.length_b   1.000
_cell.length_c   1.000
_cell.angle_alpha   90.00
_cell.angle_beta   90.00
_cell.angle_gamma   90.00
#
_symmetry.space_group_name_H-M   'P 1'
#
loop_
_entity.id
_entity.type
_entity.pdbx_description
1 polymer ?
#
loop_
_entity_poly.entity_id
_entity_poly.type
_entity_poly.pdbx_seq_one_letter_code
_entity_poly.pdbx_strand_id
1 'polypeptide(L)'
;MDGRSSSIPAGIETDSVPLRQGRSKSKYDVECVPVLYRSNKLSYIKDNSIPKNCSKSLKVVFSAAIPKHMKAPIYIYYQLDNYYQNHRRYVKSRSDQQLLHGLKHHDISSCAPEDFNHGLPVVPCGLIAWSLFNDTYSFFRGIDEMKVNRKNIAWKSDHDYKFGKQVYPFNFQNGTLSGGAHLDPNIPLSDQEDLIVWLRTSALPTFRKLYGRIEEDLDADDIITVKLLNNYNTYSFSGSKKLVLSTSSWLGGHNNFLGMAYISIGACFIFVAFVFMLIHVKNPRPYGDTTNLSWNWKPMSG
;
A
#
# COMPACT_ATOMS: atom_id res chain seq x y z
N MET A 1 -5.19 6.28 36.61
CA MET A 1 -5.49 5.73 35.27
C MET A 1 -6.99 5.92 35.04
N ASP A 2 -7.42 7.13 34.70
CA ASP A 2 -8.82 7.41 34.39
C ASP A 2 -9.00 7.40 32.87
N GLY A 3 -9.09 6.20 32.31
CA GLY A 3 -9.37 5.98 30.90
C GLY A 3 -10.87 6.08 30.61
N ARG A 4 -11.46 7.28 30.67
CA ARG A 4 -12.75 7.52 30.00
C ARG A 4 -12.51 7.77 28.51
N SER A 5 -12.06 6.75 27.77
CA SER A 5 -12.09 6.80 26.31
C SER A 5 -13.52 6.50 25.85
N SER A 6 -14.37 7.52 25.87
CA SER A 6 -15.65 7.45 25.15
C SER A 6 -15.33 7.29 23.65
N SER A 7 -16.00 6.34 23.00
CA SER A 7 -15.77 6.01 21.59
C SER A 7 -16.10 7.17 20.65
N ILE A 8 -16.97 8.09 21.05
CA ILE A 8 -17.36 9.24 20.22
C ILE A 8 -16.25 10.31 20.14
N PRO A 9 -15.67 10.83 21.25
CA PRO A 9 -14.49 11.69 21.19
C PRO A 9 -13.34 11.08 20.40
N ALA A 10 -13.04 9.79 20.63
CA ALA A 10 -12.02 9.07 19.86
C ALA A 10 -12.37 8.99 18.37
N GLY A 11 -13.64 8.76 18.03
CA GLY A 11 -14.15 8.76 16.66
C GLY A 11 -14.04 10.11 15.97
N ILE A 12 -14.39 11.20 16.64
CA ILE A 12 -14.29 12.56 16.10
C ILE A 12 -12.82 12.94 15.88
N GLU A 13 -11.94 12.63 16.84
CA GLU A 13 -10.51 12.89 16.70
C GLU A 13 -9.92 12.10 15.53
N THR A 14 -10.21 10.80 15.44
CA THR A 14 -9.71 9.93 14.36
C THR A 14 -10.30 10.30 12.99
N ASP A 15 -11.55 10.74 12.89
CA ASP A 15 -12.16 11.20 11.64
C ASP A 15 -11.60 12.56 11.17
N SER A 16 -11.14 13.39 12.11
CA SER A 16 -10.52 14.68 11.79
C SER A 16 -9.11 14.56 11.19
N VAL A 17 -8.40 13.44 11.43
CA VAL A 17 -7.01 13.25 10.99
C VAL A 17 -6.88 13.11 9.47
N PRO A 18 -7.67 12.28 8.78
CA PRO A 18 -7.66 12.21 7.31
C PRO A 18 -7.94 13.55 6.63
N LEU A 19 -8.76 14.42 7.22
CA LEU A 19 -9.09 15.74 6.67
C LEU A 19 -7.87 16.68 6.61
N ARG A 20 -6.84 16.42 7.42
CA ARG A 20 -5.60 17.23 7.46
C ARG A 20 -4.54 16.72 6.48
N GLN A 21 -4.81 15.65 5.73
CA GLN A 21 -3.83 15.06 4.82
C GLN A 21 -4.11 15.48 3.37
N GLY A 22 -3.08 16.02 2.70
CA GLY A 22 -3.12 16.23 1.27
C GLY A 22 -2.97 14.89 0.54
N ARG A 23 -3.77 14.69 -0.51
CA ARG A 23 -3.65 13.51 -1.38
C ARG A 23 -3.93 13.88 -2.83
N SER A 24 -2.92 13.75 -3.68
CA SER A 24 -3.10 13.83 -5.13
C SER A 24 -2.95 12.46 -5.78
N LYS A 25 -3.79 12.18 -6.77
CA LYS A 25 -3.82 10.91 -7.50
C LYS A 25 -3.92 11.17 -8.99
N SER A 26 -3.11 10.48 -9.79
CA SER A 26 -3.22 10.49 -11.24
C SER A 26 -3.14 9.08 -11.80
N LYS A 27 -4.11 8.73 -12.65
CA LYS A 27 -4.14 7.48 -13.39
C LYS A 27 -3.38 7.70 -14.69
N TYR A 28 -2.35 6.88 -14.95
CA TYR A 28 -1.46 7.11 -16.10
C TYR A 28 -1.37 5.93 -17.06
N ASP A 29 -1.90 4.76 -16.68
CA ASP A 29 -1.90 3.55 -17.51
C ASP A 29 -2.53 3.76 -18.90
N VAL A 30 -3.68 4.42 -19.03
CA VAL A 30 -4.31 4.65 -20.35
C VAL A 30 -3.85 5.98 -20.96
N GLU A 31 -3.63 6.98 -20.12
CA GLU A 31 -3.33 8.34 -20.55
C GLU A 31 -1.94 8.46 -21.18
N CYS A 32 -1.00 7.61 -20.77
CA CYS A 32 0.35 7.54 -21.33
C CYS A 32 0.48 6.62 -22.56
N VAL A 33 -0.63 6.05 -23.04
CA VAL A 33 -0.62 5.28 -24.29
C VAL A 33 -0.98 6.22 -25.47
N PRO A 34 -0.14 6.30 -26.52
CA PRO A 34 -0.45 7.10 -27.69
C PRO A 34 -1.77 6.69 -28.33
N VAL A 35 -2.49 7.66 -28.92
CA VAL A 35 -3.86 7.45 -29.44
C VAL A 35 -3.95 6.24 -30.38
N LEU A 36 -2.95 6.08 -31.26
CA LEU A 36 -2.85 4.96 -32.22
C LEU A 36 -2.83 3.57 -31.56
N TYR A 37 -2.35 3.47 -30.33
CA TYR A 37 -2.20 2.21 -29.61
C TYR A 37 -3.29 1.99 -28.54
N ARG A 38 -4.27 2.89 -28.40
CA ARG A 38 -5.29 2.77 -27.34
C ARG A 38 -6.20 1.55 -27.51
N SER A 39 -6.45 1.14 -28.75
CA SER A 39 -7.20 -0.08 -29.07
C SER A 39 -6.37 -1.36 -28.83
N ASN A 40 -5.05 -1.29 -28.99
CA ASN A 40 -4.12 -2.40 -28.75
C ASN A 40 -2.95 -1.97 -27.86
N LYS A 41 -3.22 -1.79 -26.57
CA LYS A 41 -2.21 -1.35 -25.58
C LYS A 41 -1.08 -2.38 -25.40
N LEU A 42 -1.37 -3.64 -25.69
CA LEU A 42 -0.42 -4.75 -25.57
C LEU A 42 0.70 -4.69 -26.62
N SER A 43 0.41 -4.28 -27.86
CA SER A 43 1.46 -4.10 -28.85
C SER A 43 2.39 -2.96 -28.46
N TYR A 44 1.83 -1.85 -27.97
CA TYR A 44 2.63 -0.73 -27.47
C TYR A 44 3.57 -1.13 -26.34
N ILE A 45 3.05 -1.77 -25.28
CA ILE A 45 3.86 -2.05 -24.09
C ILE A 45 4.95 -3.10 -24.33
N LYS A 46 4.74 -4.03 -25.26
CA LYS A 46 5.69 -5.10 -25.59
C LYS A 46 6.76 -4.67 -26.59
N ASP A 47 6.55 -3.58 -27.32
CA ASP A 47 7.48 -3.09 -28.32
C ASP A 47 8.60 -2.27 -27.66
N ASN A 48 9.80 -2.85 -27.59
CA ASN A 48 10.97 -2.21 -26.99
C ASN A 48 11.55 -1.07 -27.86
N SER A 49 11.17 -0.96 -29.14
CA SER A 49 11.65 0.12 -30.02
C SER A 49 10.97 1.46 -29.74
N ILE A 50 9.80 1.44 -29.11
CA ILE A 50 9.01 2.65 -28.84
C ILE A 50 9.33 3.16 -27.44
N PRO A 51 9.78 4.43 -27.27
CA PRO A 51 10.02 4.99 -25.95
C PRO A 51 8.72 5.10 -25.15
N LYS A 52 8.77 4.71 -23.87
CA LYS A 52 7.63 4.71 -22.94
C LYS A 52 7.54 5.97 -22.10
N ASN A 53 8.12 7.06 -22.60
CA ASN A 53 8.20 8.34 -21.93
C ASN A 53 6.82 9.00 -21.93
N CYS A 54 6.38 9.46 -20.77
CA CYS A 54 5.13 10.18 -20.62
C CYS A 54 5.32 11.37 -19.69
N SER A 55 4.71 12.50 -20.03
CA SER A 55 4.67 13.69 -19.19
C SER A 55 3.23 13.97 -18.78
N LYS A 56 3.01 14.17 -17.48
CA LYS A 56 1.70 14.42 -16.90
C LYS A 56 1.76 15.58 -15.92
N SER A 57 0.90 16.56 -16.09
CA SER A 57 0.67 17.58 -15.07
C SER A 57 -0.24 17.01 -13.98
N LEU A 58 0.26 17.02 -12.75
CA LEU A 58 -0.45 16.62 -11.55
C LEU A 58 -0.75 17.89 -10.75
N LYS A 59 -2.03 18.22 -10.64
CA LYS A 59 -2.48 19.29 -9.74
C LYS A 59 -2.53 18.76 -8.31
N VAL A 60 -2.00 19.51 -7.36
CA VAL A 60 -2.10 19.17 -5.93
C VAL A 60 -3.52 19.50 -5.46
N VAL A 61 -4.24 18.48 -5.00
CA VAL A 61 -5.65 18.58 -4.54
C VAL A 61 -5.74 18.18 -3.06
N PHE A 62 -6.52 18.93 -2.29
CA PHE A 62 -6.79 18.68 -0.87
C PHE A 62 -8.27 18.35 -0.64
N SER A 63 -8.57 17.44 0.28
CA SER A 63 -9.95 17.15 0.67
C SER A 63 -10.44 18.15 1.73
N ALA A 64 -10.96 19.29 1.28
CA ALA A 64 -11.80 20.27 2.00
C ALA A 64 -11.35 20.91 3.35
N ALA A 65 -11.63 22.23 3.43
CA ALA A 65 -11.79 23.14 4.58
C ALA A 65 -10.60 23.53 5.51
N ILE A 66 -9.49 22.79 5.60
CA ILE A 66 -8.39 23.10 6.56
C ILE A 66 -7.06 23.37 5.79
N PRO A 67 -6.09 24.17 6.31
CA PRO A 67 -5.05 24.80 5.48
C PRO A 67 -4.25 23.86 4.59
N LYS A 68 -3.90 24.46 3.45
CA LYS A 68 -3.90 23.86 2.12
C LYS A 68 -2.46 23.63 1.62
N HIS A 69 -1.68 22.81 2.30
CA HIS A 69 -0.33 22.43 1.87
C HIS A 69 0.06 21.04 2.40
N MET A 70 0.76 20.26 1.60
CA MET A 70 1.38 18.99 1.98
C MET A 70 2.73 19.31 2.60
N LYS A 71 2.87 19.09 3.90
CA LYS A 71 4.16 19.19 4.59
C LYS A 71 5.06 18.01 4.26
N ALA A 72 6.35 18.28 4.08
CA ALA A 72 7.40 17.29 3.97
C ALA A 72 7.50 16.44 5.26
N PRO A 73 7.85 15.14 5.15
CA PRO A 73 8.11 14.42 3.91
C PRO A 73 6.81 14.03 3.17
N ILE A 74 6.79 14.25 1.85
CA ILE A 74 5.68 13.86 0.98
C ILE A 74 6.01 12.51 0.37
N TYR A 75 5.18 11.51 0.63
CA TYR A 75 5.42 10.15 0.19
C TYR A 75 4.85 9.91 -1.20
N ILE A 76 5.67 9.32 -2.06
CA ILE A 76 5.31 8.91 -3.41
C ILE A 76 4.97 7.43 -3.40
N TYR A 77 3.75 7.09 -3.79
CA TYR A 77 3.32 5.70 -3.95
C TYR A 77 2.92 5.43 -5.40
N TYR A 78 3.27 4.24 -5.88
CA TYR A 78 2.56 3.66 -7.02
C TYR A 78 1.45 2.75 -6.49
N GLN A 79 0.29 2.83 -7.14
CA GLN A 79 -0.85 1.95 -6.90
C GLN A 79 -1.03 1.04 -8.09
N LEU A 80 -1.09 -0.27 -7.83
CA LEU A 80 -1.51 -1.28 -8.80
C LEU A 80 -2.89 -1.76 -8.44
N ASP A 81 -3.76 -1.84 -9.44
CA ASP A 81 -5.10 -2.41 -9.34
C ASP A 81 -5.19 -3.70 -10.15
N ASN A 82 -6.03 -4.63 -9.70
CA ASN A 82 -6.22 -5.95 -10.29
C ASN A 82 -4.93 -6.78 -10.37
N TYR A 83 -4.06 -6.69 -9.36
CA TYR A 83 -2.80 -7.41 -9.27
C TYR A 83 -2.76 -8.30 -8.02
N TYR A 84 -2.75 -9.61 -8.19
CA TYR A 84 -2.94 -10.58 -7.09
C TYR A 84 -1.63 -11.08 -6.50
N GLN A 85 -0.92 -10.23 -5.74
CA GLN A 85 0.27 -10.66 -4.97
C GLN A 85 -0.07 -11.70 -3.89
N ASN A 86 -1.33 -11.81 -3.49
CA ASN A 86 -1.82 -12.74 -2.48
C ASN A 86 -2.13 -14.16 -3.02
N HIS A 87 -1.94 -14.41 -4.31
CA HIS A 87 -2.17 -15.74 -4.87
C HIS A 87 -1.20 -16.76 -4.26
N ARG A 88 -1.70 -17.91 -3.79
CA ARG A 88 -0.92 -18.91 -3.02
C ARG A 88 0.40 -19.31 -3.69
N ARG A 89 0.39 -19.56 -5.01
CA ARG A 89 1.60 -19.94 -5.76
C ARG A 89 2.59 -18.77 -5.86
N TYR A 90 2.10 -17.55 -6.02
CA TYR A 90 2.93 -16.36 -6.11
C TYR A 90 3.62 -16.07 -4.78
N VAL A 91 2.87 -16.07 -3.67
CA VAL A 91 3.41 -15.85 -2.31
C VAL A 91 4.46 -16.90 -1.92
N LYS A 92 4.24 -18.16 -2.33
CA LYS A 92 5.18 -19.26 -2.05
C LYS A 92 6.44 -19.22 -2.91
N SER A 93 6.40 -18.56 -4.07
CA SER A 93 7.49 -18.51 -5.04
C SER A 93 8.57 -17.52 -4.62
N ARG A 94 9.30 -17.88 -3.56
CA ARG A 94 10.46 -17.18 -2.99
C ARG A 94 11.24 -18.11 -2.05
N SER A 95 12.48 -17.77 -1.71
CA SER A 95 13.28 -18.46 -0.67
C SER A 95 13.89 -17.43 0.28
N ASP A 96 13.37 -17.36 1.50
CA ASP A 96 13.84 -16.40 2.52
C ASP A 96 15.28 -16.72 2.96
N GLN A 97 15.66 -18.01 2.97
CA GLN A 97 17.03 -18.45 3.24
C GLN A 97 17.99 -18.02 2.12
N GLN A 98 17.55 -18.04 0.85
CA GLN A 98 18.36 -17.52 -0.25
C GLN A 98 18.53 -16.00 -0.18
N LEU A 99 17.50 -15.24 0.24
CA LEU A 99 17.62 -13.80 0.44
C LEU A 99 18.69 -13.43 1.50
N LEU A 100 18.90 -14.31 2.48
CA LEU A 100 19.90 -14.14 3.55
C LEU A 100 21.29 -14.65 3.18
N HIS A 101 21.37 -15.81 2.54
CA HIS A 101 22.62 -16.55 2.35
C HIS A 101 23.08 -16.60 0.89
N GLY A 102 22.28 -16.11 -0.05
CA GLY A 102 22.58 -16.09 -1.48
C GLY A 102 22.80 -17.49 -2.03
N LEU A 103 23.86 -17.63 -2.83
CA LEU A 103 24.26 -18.89 -3.47
C LEU A 103 24.73 -19.98 -2.48
N LYS A 104 24.97 -19.63 -1.21
CA LYS A 104 25.31 -20.62 -0.17
C LYS A 104 24.11 -21.51 0.21
N HIS A 105 22.89 -21.10 -0.15
CA HIS A 105 21.68 -21.87 0.06
C HIS A 105 21.24 -22.55 -1.24
N HIS A 106 21.13 -23.88 -1.23
CA HIS A 106 20.87 -24.69 -2.41
C HIS A 106 19.40 -25.12 -2.59
N ASP A 107 18.62 -25.20 -1.51
CA ASP A 107 17.20 -25.60 -1.58
C ASP A 107 16.32 -24.43 -2.00
N ILE A 108 16.19 -24.23 -3.30
CA ILE A 108 15.37 -23.17 -3.91
C ILE A 108 14.14 -23.72 -4.63
N SER A 109 13.72 -24.94 -4.29
CA SER A 109 12.58 -25.62 -4.92
C SER A 109 11.26 -24.85 -4.78
N SER A 110 11.12 -24.05 -3.71
CA SER A 110 9.95 -23.18 -3.51
C SER A 110 9.86 -22.05 -4.54
N CYS A 111 10.97 -21.63 -5.15
CA CYS A 111 11.04 -20.52 -6.10
C CYS A 111 10.55 -20.84 -7.51
N ALA A 112 10.22 -22.10 -7.82
CA ALA A 112 9.69 -22.45 -9.13
C ALA A 112 8.51 -21.54 -9.55
N PRO A 113 8.40 -21.17 -10.84
CA PRO A 113 9.26 -21.58 -11.97
C PRO A 113 10.51 -20.71 -12.18
N GLU A 114 10.70 -19.63 -11.42
CA GLU A 114 11.80 -18.66 -11.62
C GLU A 114 12.97 -18.94 -10.66
N ASP A 115 13.37 -20.21 -10.57
CA ASP A 115 14.44 -20.72 -9.72
C ASP A 115 15.78 -20.85 -10.46
N PHE A 116 15.76 -21.24 -11.73
CA PHE A 116 16.94 -21.39 -12.59
C PHE A 116 16.79 -20.66 -13.93
N ASN A 117 17.90 -20.14 -14.44
CA ASN A 117 18.00 -19.65 -15.82
C ASN A 117 19.26 -20.26 -16.47
N HIS A 118 19.10 -20.89 -17.63
CA HIS A 118 20.15 -21.66 -18.32
C HIS A 118 20.89 -22.67 -17.41
N GLY A 119 20.16 -23.34 -16.50
CA GLY A 119 20.73 -24.35 -15.58
C GLY A 119 21.49 -23.78 -14.38
N LEU A 120 21.61 -22.45 -14.26
CA LEU A 120 22.22 -21.79 -13.11
C LEU A 120 21.15 -21.16 -12.20
N PRO A 121 21.32 -21.18 -10.86
CA PRO A 121 20.34 -20.62 -9.94
C PRO A 121 20.18 -19.11 -10.16
N VAL A 122 18.99 -18.60 -9.92
CA VAL A 122 18.67 -17.17 -9.94
C VAL A 122 18.71 -16.62 -8.52
N VAL A 123 19.33 -15.45 -8.30
CA VAL A 123 19.34 -14.75 -7.02
C VAL A 123 18.92 -13.30 -7.25
N PRO A 124 17.87 -12.80 -6.57
CA PRO A 124 16.87 -13.55 -5.80
C PRO A 124 15.96 -14.37 -6.72
N CYS A 125 15.64 -15.61 -6.34
CA CYS A 125 14.72 -16.48 -7.08
C CYS A 125 13.25 -16.19 -6.77
N GLY A 126 12.38 -16.62 -7.69
CA GLY A 126 10.93 -16.68 -7.49
C GLY A 126 10.13 -15.58 -8.19
N LEU A 127 8.85 -15.86 -8.42
CA LEU A 127 7.92 -15.00 -9.17
C LEU A 127 7.76 -13.61 -8.56
N ILE A 128 7.90 -13.49 -7.24
CA ILE A 128 7.75 -12.20 -6.57
C ILE A 128 8.88 -11.27 -7.00
N ALA A 129 10.13 -11.73 -6.89
CA ALA A 129 11.27 -10.94 -7.34
C ALA A 129 11.25 -10.75 -8.86
N TRP A 130 10.97 -11.81 -9.62
CA TRP A 130 10.96 -11.77 -11.09
C TRP A 130 9.98 -10.75 -11.68
N SER A 131 8.87 -10.47 -11.01
CA SER A 131 7.87 -9.50 -11.46
C SER A 131 8.06 -8.08 -10.89
N LEU A 132 9.29 -7.73 -10.48
CA LEU A 132 9.63 -6.45 -9.86
C LEU A 132 9.13 -5.25 -10.67
N PHE A 133 8.45 -4.32 -10.00
CA PHE A 133 7.92 -3.10 -10.63
C PHE A 133 9.04 -2.23 -11.24
N ASN A 134 8.85 -1.75 -12.48
CA ASN A 134 9.91 -1.10 -13.27
C ASN A 134 9.52 0.23 -13.92
N ASP A 135 8.41 0.85 -13.54
CA ASP A 135 8.18 2.25 -13.91
C ASP A 135 9.07 3.17 -13.07
N THR A 136 9.45 4.31 -13.65
CA THR A 136 10.21 5.35 -12.96
C THR A 136 9.47 6.68 -13.01
N TYR A 137 9.74 7.55 -12.02
CA TYR A 137 9.12 8.86 -11.90
C TYR A 137 10.17 9.93 -11.58
N SER A 138 10.05 11.07 -12.25
CA SER A 138 10.76 12.33 -11.98
C SER A 138 9.74 13.46 -11.87
N PHE A 139 9.96 14.38 -10.93
CA PHE A 139 9.00 15.42 -10.56
C PHE A 139 9.62 16.80 -10.79
N PHE A 140 8.85 17.72 -11.36
CA PHE A 140 9.28 19.07 -11.66
C PHE A 140 8.24 20.08 -11.19
N ARG A 141 8.69 21.16 -10.56
CA ARG A 141 7.88 22.34 -10.23
C ARG A 141 8.29 23.45 -11.19
N GLY A 142 7.51 23.68 -12.25
CA GLY A 142 7.95 24.52 -13.36
C GLY A 142 9.16 23.92 -14.07
N ILE A 143 10.33 24.57 -13.93
CA ILE A 143 11.61 24.09 -14.47
C ILE A 143 12.46 23.35 -13.45
N ASP A 144 12.17 23.51 -12.16
CA ASP A 144 13.01 23.00 -11.08
C ASP A 144 12.70 21.52 -10.83
N GLU A 145 13.73 20.67 -10.84
CA GLU A 145 13.60 19.26 -10.52
C GLU A 145 13.49 19.06 -9.01
N MET A 146 12.40 18.42 -8.58
CA MET A 146 12.19 18.05 -7.18
C MET A 146 12.90 16.73 -6.90
N LYS A 147 13.85 16.74 -5.96
CA LYS A 147 14.64 15.53 -5.66
C LYS A 147 13.80 14.47 -4.96
N VAL A 148 13.77 13.27 -5.55
CA VAL A 148 13.15 12.10 -4.95
C VAL A 148 14.18 11.33 -4.13
N ASN A 149 13.99 11.28 -2.81
CA ASN A 149 14.77 10.45 -1.92
C ASN A 149 14.23 9.01 -1.95
N ARG A 150 15.09 8.07 -2.38
CA ARG A 150 14.78 6.64 -2.49
C ARG A 150 15.47 5.77 -1.41
N LYS A 151 16.04 6.41 -0.39
CA LYS A 151 16.64 5.72 0.77
C LYS A 151 15.69 5.70 1.95
N ASN A 152 15.81 4.69 2.81
CA ASN A 152 14.96 4.44 3.97
C ASN A 152 13.47 4.42 3.62
N ILE A 153 13.12 3.76 2.50
CA ILE A 153 11.75 3.49 2.06
C ILE A 153 11.27 2.11 2.51
N ALA A 154 12.17 1.16 2.79
CA ALA A 154 11.80 -0.11 3.40
C ALA A 154 12.11 -0.14 4.91
N TRP A 155 11.53 -1.12 5.59
CA TRP A 155 11.62 -1.23 7.05
C TRP A 155 13.02 -1.64 7.46
N LYS A 156 13.65 -0.88 8.37
CA LYS A 156 14.99 -1.19 8.88
C LYS A 156 15.17 -2.66 9.28
N SER A 157 14.15 -3.28 9.89
CA SER A 157 14.19 -4.70 10.25
C SER A 157 14.24 -5.65 9.06
N ASP A 158 13.59 -5.32 7.94
CA ASP A 158 13.71 -6.09 6.70
C ASP A 158 15.15 -5.98 6.17
N HIS A 159 15.70 -4.77 6.07
CA HIS A 159 17.08 -4.53 5.61
C HIS A 159 18.14 -5.25 6.45
N ASP A 160 18.04 -5.13 7.78
CA ASP A 160 19.08 -5.61 8.69
C ASP A 160 19.03 -7.12 8.93
N TYR A 161 17.85 -7.74 8.83
CA TYR A 161 17.64 -9.13 9.29
C TYR A 161 17.01 -10.08 8.28
N LYS A 162 16.49 -9.60 7.14
CA LYS A 162 15.87 -10.48 6.12
C LYS A 162 16.65 -10.55 4.81
N PHE A 163 17.54 -9.60 4.58
CA PHE A 163 18.35 -9.52 3.37
C PHE A 163 19.84 -9.55 3.73
N GLY A 164 20.60 -10.41 3.07
CA GLY A 164 22.03 -10.56 3.36
C GLY A 164 22.83 -9.35 2.86
N LYS A 165 23.68 -8.79 3.74
CA LYS A 165 24.57 -7.64 3.42
C LYS A 165 25.68 -7.95 2.42
N GLN A 166 25.92 -9.24 2.15
CA GLN A 166 26.91 -9.74 1.20
C GLN A 166 26.27 -10.72 0.20
N VAL A 167 24.99 -10.50 -0.10
CA VAL A 167 24.26 -11.27 -1.12
C VAL A 167 23.97 -10.31 -2.26
N TYR A 168 24.44 -10.66 -3.46
CA TYR A 168 24.31 -9.85 -4.67
C TYR A 168 23.41 -10.58 -5.68
N PRO A 169 22.70 -9.85 -6.55
CA PRO A 169 21.97 -10.47 -7.64
C PRO A 169 22.86 -11.33 -8.51
N PHE A 170 22.37 -12.51 -8.90
CA PHE A 170 23.08 -13.44 -9.76
C PHE A 170 22.10 -14.06 -10.75
N ASN A 171 22.43 -14.02 -12.04
CA ASN A 171 21.61 -14.59 -13.12
C ASN A 171 20.15 -14.08 -13.16
N PHE A 172 19.88 -12.92 -12.57
CA PHE A 172 18.55 -12.35 -12.44
C PHE A 172 18.13 -11.62 -13.71
N GLN A 173 16.96 -11.98 -14.28
CA GLN A 173 16.43 -11.41 -15.52
C GLN A 173 17.39 -11.50 -16.73
N ASN A 174 18.34 -12.46 -16.72
CA ASN A 174 19.36 -12.61 -17.76
C ASN A 174 18.91 -13.57 -18.89
N GLY A 175 17.60 -13.80 -19.01
CA GLY A 175 17.00 -14.68 -20.01
C GLY A 175 16.44 -13.91 -21.21
N THR A 176 15.79 -14.62 -22.12
CA THR A 176 15.07 -14.01 -23.27
C THR A 176 13.81 -13.27 -22.83
N LEU A 177 13.25 -13.64 -21.67
CA LEU A 177 12.09 -13.00 -21.06
C LEU A 177 12.52 -12.24 -19.81
N SER A 178 12.02 -11.02 -19.67
CA SER A 178 12.14 -10.22 -18.46
C SER A 178 10.75 -9.94 -17.88
N GLY A 179 10.59 -10.19 -16.59
CA GLY A 179 9.32 -10.01 -15.89
C GLY A 179 9.09 -8.61 -15.35
N GLY A 180 10.14 -7.81 -15.24
CA GLY A 180 10.12 -6.59 -14.44
C GLY A 180 11.41 -5.79 -14.51
N ALA A 181 11.79 -5.19 -13.38
CA ALA A 181 13.02 -4.42 -13.29
C ALA A 181 14.23 -5.35 -13.18
N HIS A 182 15.38 -4.85 -13.63
CA HIS A 182 16.67 -5.46 -13.36
C HIS A 182 17.23 -4.92 -12.04
N LEU A 183 18.01 -5.75 -11.36
CA LEU A 183 18.74 -5.38 -10.15
C LEU A 183 20.18 -5.03 -10.51
N ASP A 184 20.80 -4.14 -9.73
CA ASP A 184 22.22 -3.82 -9.90
C ASP A 184 23.08 -4.97 -9.33
N PRO A 185 23.91 -5.64 -10.14
CA PRO A 185 24.75 -6.75 -9.67
C PRO A 185 25.84 -6.30 -8.69
N ASN A 186 26.16 -5.00 -8.63
CA ASN A 186 27.20 -4.46 -7.74
C ASN A 186 26.64 -3.99 -6.39
N ILE A 187 25.32 -4.02 -6.20
CA ILE A 187 24.66 -3.58 -4.96
C ILE A 187 24.06 -4.79 -4.25
N PRO A 188 24.33 -4.99 -2.94
CA PRO A 188 23.76 -6.12 -2.21
C PRO A 188 22.25 -6.00 -2.10
N LEU A 189 21.55 -7.13 -1.95
CA LEU A 189 20.08 -7.16 -1.86
C LEU A 189 19.55 -6.33 -0.68
N SER A 190 20.31 -6.19 0.41
CA SER A 190 19.96 -5.37 1.58
C SER A 190 19.84 -3.87 1.27
N ASP A 191 20.50 -3.41 0.20
CA ASP A 191 20.58 -1.99 -0.14
C ASP A 191 19.67 -1.64 -1.34
N GLN A 192 19.10 -2.66 -2.00
CA GLN A 192 18.12 -2.50 -3.08
C GLN A 192 16.70 -2.37 -2.50
N GLU A 193 16.40 -1.21 -1.91
CA GLU A 193 15.16 -1.01 -1.14
C GLU A 193 13.87 -1.26 -1.94
N ASP A 194 13.88 -0.97 -3.24
CA ASP A 194 12.72 -1.21 -4.13
C ASP A 194 12.33 -2.68 -4.18
N LEU A 195 13.34 -3.56 -4.23
CA LEU A 195 13.16 -5.00 -4.17
C LEU A 195 12.54 -5.39 -2.81
N ILE A 196 13.04 -4.83 -1.72
CA ILE A 196 12.56 -5.11 -0.36
C ILE A 196 11.09 -4.70 -0.21
N VAL A 197 10.74 -3.49 -0.67
CA VAL A 197 9.35 -3.00 -0.67
C VAL A 197 8.45 -3.91 -1.52
N TRP A 198 8.93 -4.38 -2.66
CA TRP A 198 8.16 -5.23 -3.57
C TRP A 198 7.94 -6.65 -3.03
N LEU A 199 8.98 -7.26 -2.44
CA LEU A 199 8.95 -8.61 -1.87
C LEU A 199 7.98 -8.75 -0.69
N ARG A 200 7.65 -7.64 -0.01
CA ARG A 200 6.60 -7.60 1.00
C ARG A 200 5.23 -7.66 0.32
N THR A 201 4.69 -8.86 0.11
CA THR A 201 3.42 -9.07 -0.62
C THR A 201 2.24 -8.31 -0.01
N SER A 202 1.37 -7.81 -0.88
CA SER A 202 0.12 -7.16 -0.50
C SER A 202 -1.01 -8.17 -0.32
N ALA A 203 -1.87 -7.94 0.67
CA ALA A 203 -3.00 -8.84 0.97
C ALA A 203 -4.20 -8.67 0.01
N LEU A 204 -4.32 -7.51 -0.64
CA LEU A 204 -5.44 -7.15 -1.51
C LEU A 204 -4.96 -6.92 -2.97
N PRO A 205 -5.84 -7.12 -3.98
CA PRO A 205 -5.50 -6.95 -5.39
C PRO A 205 -5.30 -5.48 -5.82
N THR A 206 -5.78 -4.55 -5.01
CA THR A 206 -5.47 -3.13 -5.11
C THR A 206 -4.58 -2.77 -3.94
N PHE A 207 -3.37 -2.31 -4.24
CA PHE A 207 -2.39 -1.98 -3.21
C PHE A 207 -1.49 -0.83 -3.62
N ARG A 208 -0.88 -0.21 -2.62
CA ARG A 208 0.16 0.82 -2.80
C ARG A 208 1.47 0.32 -2.27
N LYS A 209 2.56 0.74 -2.93
CA LYS A 209 3.93 0.54 -2.47
C LYS A 209 4.64 1.87 -2.48
N LEU A 210 5.51 2.09 -1.50
CA LEU A 210 6.29 3.31 -1.39
C LEU A 210 7.39 3.28 -2.46
N TYR A 211 7.50 4.36 -3.25
CA TYR A 211 8.55 4.54 -4.25
C TYR A 211 9.69 5.41 -3.74
N GLY A 212 9.35 6.41 -2.93
CA GLY A 212 10.27 7.44 -2.47
C GLY A 212 9.54 8.53 -1.69
N ARG A 213 10.31 9.53 -1.27
CA ARG A 213 9.80 10.71 -0.58
C ARG A 213 10.41 11.98 -1.16
N ILE A 214 9.63 13.06 -1.13
CA ILE A 214 10.03 14.41 -1.48
C ILE A 214 10.17 15.17 -0.16
N GLU A 215 11.32 15.80 0.05
CA GLU A 215 11.67 16.50 1.30
C GLU A 215 11.33 18.01 1.25
N GLU A 216 10.41 18.37 0.36
CA GLU A 216 9.97 19.75 0.11
C GLU A 216 8.46 19.83 0.27
N ASP A 217 7.97 20.96 0.77
CA ASP A 217 6.55 21.23 0.93
C ASP A 217 5.88 21.52 -0.43
N LEU A 218 4.62 21.16 -0.56
CA LEU A 218 3.77 21.46 -1.73
C LEU A 218 2.53 22.23 -1.30
N ASP A 219 2.27 23.35 -1.96
CA ASP A 219 1.09 24.17 -1.66
C ASP A 219 -0.13 23.70 -2.45
N ALA A 220 -1.30 24.16 -2.04
CA ALA A 220 -2.51 23.95 -2.82
C ALA A 220 -2.47 24.65 -4.16
N ASP A 221 -3.03 23.96 -5.14
CA ASP A 221 -3.05 24.37 -6.54
C ASP A 221 -1.68 24.38 -7.22
N ASP A 222 -0.60 23.97 -6.54
CA ASP A 222 0.68 23.68 -7.19
C ASP A 222 0.48 22.68 -8.35
N ILE A 223 1.14 22.98 -9.47
CA ILE A 223 1.14 22.13 -10.66
C ILE A 223 2.52 21.48 -10.77
N ILE A 224 2.54 20.17 -10.52
CA ILE A 224 3.75 19.37 -10.61
C ILE A 224 3.74 18.65 -11.94
N THR A 225 4.81 18.80 -12.72
CA THR A 225 5.00 18.01 -13.92
C THR A 225 5.71 16.72 -13.55
N VAL A 226 5.04 15.60 -13.78
CA VAL A 226 5.58 14.26 -13.58
C VAL A 226 6.03 13.73 -14.94
N LYS A 227 7.34 13.47 -15.08
CA LYS A 227 7.89 12.69 -16.17
C LYS A 227 8.02 11.25 -15.70
N LEU A 228 7.45 10.30 -16.43
CA LEU A 228 7.46 8.89 -16.05
C LEU A 228 7.79 7.98 -17.23
N LEU A 229 8.37 6.83 -16.91
CA LEU A 229 8.59 5.74 -17.86
C LEU A 229 7.56 4.64 -17.60
N ASN A 230 6.62 4.46 -18.53
CA ASN A 230 5.52 3.52 -18.41
C ASN A 230 5.92 2.12 -18.95
N ASN A 231 6.84 1.45 -18.26
CA ASN A 231 7.43 0.17 -18.70
C ASN A 231 6.66 -1.06 -18.21
N TYR A 232 6.02 -0.97 -17.04
CA TYR A 232 5.42 -2.12 -16.37
C TYR A 232 4.11 -2.51 -17.04
N ASN A 233 4.03 -3.73 -17.57
CA ASN A 233 2.85 -4.18 -18.30
C ASN A 233 1.69 -4.52 -17.34
N THR A 234 0.64 -3.71 -17.37
CA THR A 234 -0.62 -4.02 -16.66
C THR A 234 -1.78 -4.39 -17.58
N TYR A 235 -1.63 -4.22 -18.89
CA TYR A 235 -2.73 -4.42 -19.83
C TYR A 235 -3.03 -5.90 -20.08
N SER A 236 -2.04 -6.79 -19.90
CA SER A 236 -2.20 -8.24 -20.11
C SER A 236 -3.18 -8.89 -19.13
N PHE A 237 -3.37 -8.30 -17.96
CA PHE A 237 -4.28 -8.79 -16.93
C PHE A 237 -5.35 -7.76 -16.58
N SER A 238 -5.64 -6.80 -17.48
CA SER A 238 -6.64 -5.74 -17.27
C SER A 238 -6.42 -4.94 -15.97
N GLY A 239 -5.16 -4.79 -15.54
CA GLY A 239 -4.79 -3.97 -14.40
C GLY A 239 -4.64 -2.49 -14.75
N SER A 240 -4.62 -1.67 -13.71
CA SER A 240 -4.40 -0.22 -13.87
C SER A 240 -3.35 0.30 -12.90
N LYS A 241 -2.72 1.42 -13.29
CA LYS A 241 -1.64 2.06 -12.54
C LYS A 241 -2.00 3.49 -12.19
N LYS A 242 -1.72 3.87 -10.95
CA LYS A 242 -1.91 5.24 -10.47
C LYS A 242 -0.69 5.69 -9.69
N LEU A 243 -0.31 6.94 -9.88
CA LEU A 243 0.64 7.64 -9.04
C LEU A 243 -0.13 8.34 -7.93
N VAL A 244 0.35 8.23 -6.70
CA VAL A 244 -0.29 8.81 -5.51
C VAL A 244 0.74 9.57 -4.69
N LEU A 245 0.53 10.87 -4.51
CA LEU A 245 1.25 11.68 -3.54
C LEU A 245 0.40 11.82 -2.29
N SER A 246 1.00 11.55 -1.12
CA SER A 246 0.28 11.63 0.16
C SER A 246 1.23 12.03 1.26
N THR A 247 0.75 12.87 2.18
CA THR A 247 1.38 13.02 3.50
C THR A 247 0.92 11.89 4.43
N SER A 248 1.70 11.64 5.48
CA SER A 248 1.31 10.73 6.57
C SER A 248 0.94 11.52 7.81
N SER A 249 0.11 10.93 8.65
CA SER A 249 -0.13 11.36 10.02
C SER A 249 0.31 10.26 10.99
N TRP A 250 0.14 10.49 12.30
CA TRP A 250 0.40 9.48 13.32
C TRP A 250 -0.49 8.22 13.15
N LEU A 251 -1.68 8.34 12.55
CA LEU A 251 -2.57 7.23 12.19
C LEU A 251 -2.22 6.59 10.83
N GLY A 252 -1.13 7.03 10.20
CA GLY A 252 -0.75 6.65 8.85
C GLY A 252 -1.42 7.52 7.79
N GLY A 253 -1.70 6.93 6.63
CA GLY A 253 -2.29 7.63 5.49
C GLY A 253 -3.82 7.82 5.60
N HIS A 254 -4.38 8.56 4.64
CA HIS A 254 -5.78 8.98 4.68
C HIS A 254 -6.75 7.78 4.65
N ASN A 255 -7.47 7.60 5.77
CA ASN A 255 -8.45 6.53 5.99
C ASN A 255 -9.57 6.97 6.96
N ASN A 256 -10.78 7.20 6.44
CA ASN A 256 -11.94 7.64 7.24
C ASN A 256 -12.68 6.47 7.90
N PHE A 257 -12.36 5.21 7.55
CA PHE A 257 -13.08 4.04 8.05
C PHE A 257 -13.02 3.93 9.57
N LEU A 258 -11.84 4.16 10.15
CA LEU A 258 -11.64 4.02 11.59
C LEU A 258 -12.49 5.04 12.36
N GLY A 259 -12.48 6.31 11.95
CA GLY A 259 -13.29 7.37 12.56
C GLY A 259 -14.79 7.07 12.47
N MET A 260 -15.27 6.74 11.27
CA MET A 260 -16.67 6.36 11.07
C MET A 260 -17.08 5.12 11.88
N ALA A 261 -16.21 4.12 12.03
CA ALA A 261 -16.48 2.94 12.84
C ALA A 261 -16.65 3.29 14.32
N TYR A 262 -15.74 4.10 14.88
CA TYR A 262 -15.84 4.56 16.27
C TYR A 262 -17.10 5.39 16.53
N ILE A 263 -17.44 6.31 15.63
CA ILE A 263 -18.66 7.13 15.73
C ILE A 263 -19.90 6.23 15.68
N SER A 264 -19.94 5.27 14.76
CA SER A 264 -21.09 4.35 14.62
C SER A 264 -21.29 3.49 15.86
N ILE A 265 -20.21 2.92 16.41
CA ILE A 265 -20.26 2.10 17.64
C ILE A 265 -20.67 2.98 18.84
N GLY A 266 -20.12 4.18 18.95
CA GLY A 266 -20.48 5.12 20.01
C GLY A 266 -21.96 5.53 19.96
N ALA A 267 -22.49 5.82 18.78
CA ALA A 267 -23.91 6.12 18.59
C ALA A 267 -24.81 4.93 18.99
N CYS A 268 -24.40 3.69 18.67
CA CYS A 268 -25.10 2.49 19.08
C CYS A 268 -25.18 2.36 20.61
N PHE A 269 -24.07 2.60 21.32
CA PHE A 269 -24.08 2.54 22.79
C PHE A 269 -24.94 3.63 23.43
N ILE A 270 -24.95 4.86 22.90
CA ILE A 270 -25.85 5.92 23.38
C ILE A 270 -27.31 5.52 23.17
N PHE A 271 -27.64 4.95 22.01
CA PHE A 271 -28.99 4.49 21.73
C PHE A 271 -29.44 3.40 22.71
N VAL A 272 -28.60 2.38 22.96
CA VAL A 272 -28.89 1.32 23.92
C VAL A 272 -29.04 1.87 25.35
N ALA A 273 -28.16 2.80 25.76
CA ALA A 273 -28.26 3.45 27.07
C ALA A 273 -29.56 4.24 27.22
N PHE A 274 -29.99 4.96 26.17
CA PHE A 274 -31.25 5.68 26.15
C PHE A 274 -32.46 4.73 26.27
N VAL A 275 -32.45 3.60 25.55
CA VAL A 275 -33.50 2.58 25.66
C VAL A 275 -33.55 1.99 27.08
N PHE A 276 -32.41 1.64 27.67
CA PHE A 276 -32.37 1.15 29.05
C PHE A 276 -32.84 2.19 30.06
N MET A 277 -32.48 3.46 29.87
CA MET A 277 -32.98 4.56 30.70
C MET A 277 -34.51 4.67 30.62
N LEU A 278 -35.09 4.60 29.42
CA LEU A 278 -36.55 4.62 29.24
C LEU A 278 -37.23 3.42 29.91
N ILE A 279 -36.67 2.22 29.80
CA ILE A 279 -37.18 1.02 30.47
C ILE A 279 -37.10 1.18 31.99
N HIS A 280 -35.99 1.70 32.51
CA HIS A 280 -35.80 1.88 33.96
C HIS A 280 -36.78 2.91 34.54
N VAL A 281 -37.06 3.98 33.81
CA VAL A 281 -38.02 5.02 34.23
C VAL A 281 -39.47 4.55 34.09
N LYS A 282 -39.84 3.85 33.01
CA LYS A 282 -41.22 3.38 32.81
C LYS A 282 -41.58 2.13 33.61
N ASN A 283 -40.63 1.21 33.80
CA ASN A 283 -40.80 -0.07 34.49
C ASN A 283 -39.79 -0.21 35.65
N PRO A 284 -39.85 0.64 36.68
CA PRO A 284 -38.92 0.57 37.80
C PRO A 284 -39.15 -0.74 38.55
N ARG A 285 -38.13 -1.61 38.56
CA ARG A 285 -38.12 -2.80 39.43
C ARG A 285 -37.36 -2.46 40.71
N PRO A 286 -37.91 -2.78 41.90
CA PRO A 286 -37.17 -2.59 43.14
C PRO A 286 -35.92 -3.47 43.15
N TYR A 287 -34.81 -2.90 43.59
CA TYR A 287 -33.57 -3.67 43.75
C TYR A 287 -33.75 -4.75 44.82
N GLY A 288 -33.47 -6.01 44.47
CA GLY A 288 -33.52 -7.12 45.43
C GLY A 288 -34.92 -7.56 45.87
N ASP A 289 -35.96 -7.28 45.08
CA ASP A 289 -37.32 -7.73 45.37
C ASP A 289 -37.44 -9.27 45.39
N THR A 290 -37.66 -9.82 46.58
CA THR A 290 -37.75 -11.27 46.81
C THR A 290 -38.97 -11.91 46.15
N THR A 291 -40.00 -11.14 45.76
CA THR A 291 -41.17 -11.67 45.05
C THR A 291 -40.86 -12.15 43.62
N ASN A 292 -39.76 -11.66 43.02
CA ASN A 292 -39.29 -12.07 41.70
C ASN A 292 -38.36 -13.30 41.73
N LEU A 293 -38.14 -13.91 42.90
CA LEU A 293 -37.38 -15.15 43.03
C LEU A 293 -38.19 -16.30 42.43
N SER A 294 -37.54 -17.14 41.60
CA SER A 294 -38.22 -18.17 40.81
C SER A 294 -38.97 -19.21 41.64
N TRP A 295 -38.56 -19.45 42.88
CA TRP A 295 -39.23 -20.37 43.82
C TRP A 295 -40.42 -19.75 44.57
N ASN A 296 -40.61 -18.43 44.48
CA ASN A 296 -41.78 -17.74 45.01
C ASN A 296 -42.93 -17.68 43.98
N TRP A 297 -42.67 -18.06 42.73
CA TRP A 297 -43.71 -18.22 41.72
C TRP A 297 -44.50 -19.48 42.01
N LYS A 298 -45.76 -19.33 42.45
CA LYS A 298 -46.65 -20.48 42.61
C LYS A 298 -46.85 -21.15 41.24
N PRO A 299 -46.64 -22.47 41.10
CA PRO A 299 -47.06 -23.17 39.89
C PRO A 299 -48.57 -22.97 39.75
N MET A 300 -49.03 -22.50 38.60
CA MET A 300 -50.46 -22.47 38.29
C MET A 300 -50.96 -23.92 38.34
N SER A 301 -51.67 -24.27 39.41
CA SER A 301 -52.44 -25.50 39.49
C SER A 301 -53.53 -25.43 38.43
N GLY A 302 -53.48 -26.36 37.48
CA GLY A 302 -54.50 -26.54 36.45
C GLY A 302 -55.84 -27.01 36.98
#